data_AF-A0A7S0MG99-F1
#
_entry.id   AF-A0A7S0MG99-F1
#
_cell.length_a   1.000
_cell.length_b   1.000
_cell.length_c   1.000
_cell.angle_alpha   90.00
_cell.angle_beta   90.00
_cell.angle_gamma   90.00
#
_symmetry.space_group_name_H-M   'P 1'
#
loop_
_entity.id
_entity.type
_entity.pdbx_description
1 polymer ?
#
loop_
_entity_poly.entity_id
_entity_poly.type
_entity_poly.pdbx_seq_one_letter_code
_entity_poly.pdbx_strand_id
1 'polypeptide(L)'
;MSEILAALLYRPPRQSYSLEELGSPQFRLGNTDYCRIDFEVKNRRDIAVQCSHYIPYHRATRTIDDAARPCIVYLHGNSGCRLEADDIVDQCLEEGCTVLSLDFSGSGLSGGEHVTLGLRESEDLEAVLDHLREQAFVSSVALYGRSMGAAVAILVRPRP
;
A
#
# COMPACT_ATOMS: atom_id res chain seq x y z
N MET A 1 -30.17 -2.10 16.61
CA MET A 1 -30.06 -2.81 15.32
C MET A 1 -29.58 -1.87 14.20
N SER A 2 -30.15 -0.65 14.05
CA SER A 2 -29.66 0.34 13.09
C SER A 2 -28.22 0.81 13.35
N GLU A 3 -27.85 1.06 14.61
CA GLU A 3 -26.48 1.50 14.95
C GLU A 3 -25.42 0.42 14.70
N ILE A 4 -25.75 -0.86 14.93
CA ILE A 4 -24.85 -1.98 14.65
C ILE A 4 -24.60 -2.10 13.14
N LEU A 5 -25.64 -1.93 12.33
CA LEU A 5 -25.53 -1.94 10.87
C LEU A 5 -24.76 -0.72 10.34
N ALA A 6 -24.96 0.45 10.94
CA ALA A 6 -24.20 1.65 10.60
C ALA A 6 -22.70 1.48 10.93
N ALA A 7 -22.38 0.89 12.08
CA ALA A 7 -20.99 0.63 12.48
C ALA A 7 -20.24 -0.25 11.48
N LEU A 8 -20.91 -1.21 10.82
CA LEU A 8 -20.31 -2.03 9.78
C LEU A 8 -19.90 -1.25 8.52
N LEU A 9 -20.38 -0.02 8.33
CA LEU A 9 -20.05 0.84 7.19
C LEU A 9 -18.84 1.74 7.47
N TYR A 10 -18.77 2.37 8.65
CA TYR A 10 -17.72 3.36 8.97
C TYR A 10 -16.69 2.86 10.00
N ARG A 11 -16.94 1.71 10.63
CA ARG A 11 -16.02 1.00 11.53
C ARG A 11 -16.13 -0.52 11.32
N PRO A 12 -15.91 -1.01 10.09
CA PRO A 12 -15.93 -2.44 9.85
C PRO A 12 -14.89 -3.13 10.74
N PRO A 13 -15.09 -4.43 11.06
CA PRO A 13 -14.07 -5.21 11.74
C PRO A 13 -12.74 -5.10 10.99
N ARG A 14 -11.69 -4.73 11.71
CA ARG A 14 -10.35 -4.65 11.14
C ARG A 14 -9.84 -6.05 10.90
N GLN A 15 -9.21 -6.23 9.75
CA GLN A 15 -8.40 -7.41 9.51
C GLN A 15 -7.13 -7.30 10.37
N SER A 16 -6.96 -8.22 11.31
CA SER A 16 -5.75 -8.36 12.11
C SER A 16 -4.84 -9.38 11.42
N TYR A 17 -3.57 -9.04 11.28
CA TYR A 17 -2.55 -9.93 10.71
C TYR A 17 -1.17 -9.60 11.28
N SER A 18 -0.22 -10.54 11.18
CA SER A 18 1.18 -10.36 11.54
C SER A 18 2.05 -10.07 10.31
N LEU A 19 3.24 -9.49 10.50
CA LEU A 19 4.13 -9.18 9.38
C LEU A 19 4.64 -10.41 8.62
N GLU A 20 4.60 -11.58 9.26
CA GLU A 20 4.90 -12.87 8.65
C GLU A 20 3.83 -13.31 7.64
N GLU A 21 2.58 -12.88 7.83
CA GLU A 21 1.48 -13.19 6.89
C GLU A 21 1.62 -12.43 5.57
N LEU A 22 2.35 -11.29 5.55
CA LEU A 22 2.73 -10.58 4.32
C LEU A 22 3.82 -11.34 3.51
N GLY A 23 4.24 -12.51 3.97
CA GLY A 23 5.29 -13.32 3.37
C GLY A 23 6.70 -12.95 3.81
N SER A 24 7.69 -13.60 3.21
CA SER A 24 9.10 -13.35 3.50
C SER A 24 9.53 -11.95 3.03
N PRO A 25 10.21 -11.14 3.87
CA PRO A 25 10.69 -9.83 3.45
C PRO A 25 11.74 -9.86 2.33
N GLN A 26 12.35 -11.02 2.05
CA GLN A 26 13.23 -11.25 0.92
C GLN A 26 12.78 -12.52 0.21
N PHE A 27 12.59 -12.44 -1.09
CA PHE A 27 12.06 -13.53 -1.89
C PHE A 27 12.61 -13.46 -3.32
N ARG A 28 12.35 -14.48 -4.12
CA ARG A 28 12.85 -14.59 -5.49
C ARG A 28 11.70 -14.93 -6.42
N LEU A 29 11.60 -14.18 -7.51
CA LEU A 29 10.70 -14.49 -8.63
C LEU A 29 11.54 -14.69 -9.89
N GLY A 30 11.41 -15.87 -10.50
CA GLY A 30 12.29 -16.31 -11.58
C GLY A 30 13.78 -16.20 -11.20
N ASN A 31 14.50 -15.33 -11.90
CA ASN A 31 15.94 -15.10 -11.70
C ASN A 31 16.27 -13.82 -10.93
N THR A 32 15.27 -13.08 -10.45
CA THR A 32 15.46 -11.78 -9.79
C THR A 32 15.13 -11.91 -8.31
N ASP A 33 16.02 -11.42 -7.46
CA ASP A 33 15.80 -11.30 -6.02
C ASP A 33 15.05 -9.99 -5.75
N TYR A 34 14.07 -10.05 -4.85
CA TYR A 34 13.25 -8.92 -4.42
C TYR A 34 13.25 -8.81 -2.90
N CYS A 35 12.90 -7.63 -2.40
CA CYS A 35 12.64 -7.41 -0.99
C CYS A 35 11.38 -6.58 -0.77
N ARG A 36 10.76 -6.78 0.38
CA ARG A 36 9.68 -5.94 0.93
C ARG A 36 10.26 -5.05 2.02
N ILE A 37 10.12 -3.74 1.84
CA ILE A 37 10.50 -2.73 2.84
C ILE A 37 9.22 -2.24 3.51
N ASP A 38 9.09 -2.51 4.79
CA ASP A 38 7.95 -2.07 5.60
C ASP A 38 8.29 -0.74 6.30
N PHE A 39 7.41 0.24 6.19
CA PHE A 39 7.60 1.57 6.78
C PHE A 39 6.26 2.23 7.10
N GLU A 40 6.32 3.38 7.76
CA GLU A 40 5.17 4.19 8.12
C GLU A 40 5.27 5.57 7.46
N VAL A 41 4.14 6.05 6.94
CA VAL A 41 3.96 7.47 6.59
C VAL A 41 2.92 8.09 7.50
N LYS A 42 3.09 9.36 7.85
CA LYS A 42 2.10 10.12 8.62
C LYS A 42 1.23 10.92 7.67
N ASN A 43 -0.08 10.74 7.77
CA ASN A 43 -1.03 11.55 7.00
C ASN A 43 -1.22 12.94 7.64
N ARG A 44 -2.05 13.78 7.00
CA ARG A 44 -2.39 15.14 7.48
C ARG A 44 -3.05 15.21 8.86
N ARG A 45 -3.59 14.09 9.34
CA ARG A 45 -4.23 13.94 10.65
C ARG A 45 -3.28 13.32 11.70
N ASP A 46 -1.98 13.23 11.39
CA ASP A 46 -0.94 12.60 12.21
C ASP A 46 -1.21 11.12 12.51
N ILE A 47 -1.96 10.45 11.62
CA ILE A 47 -2.22 9.02 11.72
C ILE A 47 -1.11 8.27 10.97
N ALA A 48 -0.53 7.31 11.67
CA ALA A 48 0.38 6.30 11.14
C ALA A 48 -0.31 5.43 10.08
N VAL A 49 0.15 5.50 8.83
CA VAL A 49 -0.26 4.66 7.71
C VAL A 49 0.86 3.67 7.44
N GLN A 50 0.58 2.37 7.60
CA GLN A 50 1.53 1.30 7.39
C GLN A 50 1.64 0.97 5.90
N CYS A 51 2.87 0.88 5.39
CA CYS A 51 3.18 0.66 3.99
C CYS A 51 4.20 -0.47 3.81
N SER A 52 4.16 -1.12 2.63
CA SER A 52 5.11 -2.13 2.20
C SER A 52 5.50 -1.86 0.75
N HIS A 53 6.79 -1.66 0.46
CA HIS A 53 7.31 -1.46 -0.89
C HIS A 53 8.13 -2.66 -1.34
N TYR A 54 7.68 -3.30 -2.40
CA TYR A 54 8.31 -4.46 -3.03
C TYR A 54 9.20 -3.99 -4.18
N ILE A 55 10.51 -4.22 -4.06
CA ILE A 55 11.55 -3.64 -4.93
C ILE A 55 12.58 -4.72 -5.27
N PRO A 56 13.16 -4.73 -6.50
CA PRO A 56 14.31 -5.58 -6.80
C PRO A 56 15.49 -5.34 -5.84
N TYR A 57 16.20 -6.41 -5.53
CA TYR A 57 17.19 -6.44 -4.46
C TYR A 57 18.45 -7.22 -4.88
N HIS A 58 19.61 -6.61 -4.70
CA HIS A 58 20.89 -7.26 -4.95
C HIS A 58 21.34 -8.03 -3.71
N ARG A 59 21.05 -9.34 -3.68
CA ARG A 59 21.34 -10.20 -2.52
C ARG A 59 22.81 -10.27 -2.11
N ALA A 60 23.73 -10.15 -3.07
CA ALA A 60 25.18 -10.19 -2.82
C ALA A 60 25.68 -8.95 -2.07
N THR A 61 25.20 -7.76 -2.44
CA THR A 61 25.58 -6.48 -1.83
C THR A 61 24.66 -6.08 -0.69
N ARG A 62 23.52 -6.76 -0.56
CA ARG A 62 22.45 -6.46 0.41
C ARG A 62 21.89 -5.05 0.26
N THR A 63 21.71 -4.61 -0.98
CA THR A 63 21.20 -3.29 -1.34
C THR A 63 19.98 -3.43 -2.26
N ILE A 64 19.09 -2.43 -2.26
CA ILE A 64 18.06 -2.32 -3.31
C ILE A 64 18.72 -2.06 -4.67
N ASP A 65 18.02 -2.43 -5.74
CA ASP A 65 18.28 -1.90 -7.08
C ASP A 65 17.72 -0.46 -7.13
N ASP A 66 18.60 0.52 -7.31
CA ASP A 66 18.25 1.94 -7.33
C ASP A 66 17.87 2.46 -8.72
N ALA A 67 17.81 1.57 -9.73
CA ALA A 67 17.30 1.93 -11.05
C ALA A 67 15.86 2.43 -10.97
N ALA A 68 15.59 3.59 -11.58
CA ALA A 68 14.28 4.20 -11.55
C ALA A 68 13.23 3.36 -12.29
N ARG A 69 12.15 2.98 -11.58
CA ARG A 69 11.09 2.09 -12.08
C ARG A 69 9.69 2.65 -11.82
N PRO A 70 8.70 2.31 -12.66
CA PRO A 70 7.30 2.60 -12.35
C PRO A 70 6.90 1.93 -11.03
N CYS A 71 6.08 2.59 -10.23
CA CYS A 71 5.53 2.06 -8.99
C CYS A 71 4.00 1.93 -9.10
N ILE A 72 3.48 0.74 -8.83
CA ILE A 72 2.05 0.49 -8.71
C ILE A 72 1.68 0.62 -7.23
N VAL A 73 0.82 1.59 -6.89
CA VAL A 73 0.28 1.71 -5.53
C VAL A 73 -1.04 0.95 -5.47
N TYR A 74 -1.05 -0.12 -4.69
CA TYR A 74 -2.22 -0.95 -4.43
C TYR A 74 -3.09 -0.36 -3.32
N LEU A 75 -4.37 -0.14 -3.61
CA LEU A 75 -5.36 0.44 -2.71
C LEU A 75 -6.46 -0.59 -2.42
N HIS A 76 -6.46 -1.14 -1.21
CA HIS A 76 -7.38 -2.19 -0.79
C HIS A 76 -8.85 -1.72 -0.67
N GLY A 77 -9.77 -2.68 -0.62
CA GLY A 77 -11.20 -2.42 -0.45
C GLY A 77 -11.61 -2.05 0.98
N ASN A 78 -12.91 -1.80 1.18
CA ASN A 78 -13.44 -1.65 2.53
C ASN A 78 -13.20 -2.94 3.34
N SER A 79 -12.85 -2.81 4.62
CA SER A 79 -12.44 -3.92 5.51
C SER A 79 -11.14 -4.65 5.10
N GLY A 80 -10.47 -4.19 4.05
CA GLY A 80 -9.24 -4.79 3.53
C GLY A 80 -7.97 -4.38 4.27
N CYS A 81 -6.84 -4.86 3.76
CA CYS A 81 -5.49 -4.52 4.23
C CYS A 81 -4.42 -4.82 3.17
N ARG A 82 -3.14 -4.59 3.50
CA ARG A 82 -1.96 -4.81 2.64
C ARG A 82 -1.85 -6.23 2.06
N LEU A 83 -2.40 -7.25 2.73
CA LEU A 83 -2.37 -8.64 2.25
C LEU A 83 -3.07 -8.80 0.89
N GLU A 84 -4.05 -7.95 0.57
CA GLU A 84 -4.73 -8.02 -0.72
C GLU A 84 -3.82 -7.68 -1.92
N ALA A 85 -2.66 -7.06 -1.67
CA ALA A 85 -1.71 -6.72 -2.73
C ALA A 85 -1.04 -7.97 -3.35
N ASP A 86 -1.05 -9.11 -2.64
CA ASP A 86 -0.55 -10.40 -3.17
C ASP A 86 -1.22 -10.77 -4.51
N ASP A 87 -2.44 -10.27 -4.77
CA ASP A 87 -3.15 -10.45 -6.03
C ASP A 87 -2.36 -9.91 -7.26
N ILE A 88 -1.46 -8.95 -7.08
CA ILE A 88 -0.75 -8.28 -8.19
C ILE A 88 0.77 -8.19 -8.05
N VAL A 89 1.33 -8.44 -6.85
CA VAL A 89 2.76 -8.19 -6.56
C VAL A 89 3.65 -8.94 -7.54
N ASP A 90 3.50 -10.26 -7.64
CA ASP A 90 4.41 -11.08 -8.47
C ASP A 90 4.38 -10.66 -9.94
N GLN A 91 3.18 -10.51 -10.50
CA GLN A 91 3.00 -10.12 -11.91
C GLN A 91 3.59 -8.72 -12.19
N CYS A 92 3.36 -7.75 -11.31
CA CYS A 92 3.89 -6.39 -11.52
C CYS A 92 5.42 -6.34 -11.41
N LEU A 93 5.99 -7.11 -10.49
CA LEU A 93 7.44 -7.21 -10.33
C LEU A 93 8.11 -7.85 -11.55
N GLU A 94 7.52 -8.93 -12.09
CA GLU A 94 8.02 -9.59 -13.30
C GLU A 94 7.96 -8.69 -14.55
N GLU A 95 6.98 -7.78 -14.62
CA GLU A 95 6.88 -6.73 -15.65
C GLU A 95 7.82 -5.53 -15.41
N GLY A 96 8.70 -5.61 -14.40
CA GLY A 96 9.72 -4.60 -14.12
C GLY A 96 9.23 -3.36 -13.38
N CYS A 97 8.00 -3.39 -12.84
CA CYS A 97 7.49 -2.38 -11.93
C CYS A 97 7.89 -2.69 -10.48
N THR A 98 7.76 -1.71 -9.59
CA THR A 98 7.73 -1.92 -8.14
C THR A 98 6.28 -1.84 -7.66
N VAL A 99 5.97 -2.41 -6.50
CA VAL A 99 4.62 -2.35 -5.93
C VAL A 99 4.70 -1.76 -4.53
N LEU A 100 3.81 -0.81 -4.22
CA LEU A 100 3.61 -0.34 -2.86
C LEU A 100 2.18 -0.69 -2.43
N SER A 101 2.04 -1.35 -1.29
CA SER A 101 0.75 -1.54 -0.63
C SER A 101 0.71 -0.73 0.66
N LEU A 102 -0.50 -0.31 1.06
CA LEU A 102 -0.74 0.41 2.30
C LEU A 102 -1.95 -0.17 3.03
N ASP A 103 -2.01 0.00 4.35
CA ASP A 103 -3.25 -0.10 5.12
C ASP A 103 -3.83 1.30 5.26
N PHE A 104 -5.04 1.56 4.76
CA PHE A 104 -5.70 2.83 4.98
C PHE A 104 -5.91 3.11 6.48
N SER A 105 -5.98 4.38 6.87
CA SER A 105 -6.36 4.76 8.24
C SER A 105 -7.72 4.17 8.57
N GLY A 106 -7.85 3.49 9.72
CA GLY A 106 -9.05 2.70 10.01
C GLY A 106 -8.93 1.19 9.74
N SER A 107 -7.87 0.75 9.04
CA SER A 107 -7.71 -0.62 8.54
C SER A 107 -6.38 -1.25 8.93
N GLY A 108 -6.33 -2.59 8.91
CA GLY A 108 -5.12 -3.37 9.15
C GLY A 108 -4.35 -2.95 10.40
N LEU A 109 -3.05 -2.72 10.20
CA LEU A 109 -2.09 -2.28 11.21
C LEU A 109 -1.94 -0.75 11.28
N SER A 110 -2.63 0.00 10.42
CA SER A 110 -2.64 1.47 10.46
C SER A 110 -3.43 2.00 11.65
N GLY A 111 -3.09 3.23 12.04
CA GLY A 111 -3.79 3.94 13.10
C GLY A 111 -5.21 4.39 12.70
N GLY A 112 -5.74 5.37 13.44
CA GLY A 112 -7.12 5.84 13.29
C GLY A 112 -8.13 4.86 13.88
N GLU A 113 -9.42 5.13 13.73
CA GLU A 113 -10.50 4.24 14.20
C GLU A 113 -11.56 3.96 13.15
N HIS A 114 -11.76 4.88 12.21
CA HIS A 114 -12.90 4.90 11.31
C HIS A 114 -12.44 5.02 9.87
N VAL A 115 -13.16 4.33 8.99
CA VAL A 115 -13.07 4.50 7.53
C VAL A 115 -14.21 5.41 7.04
N THR A 116 -13.99 6.11 5.94
CA THR A 116 -14.96 7.03 5.34
C THR A 116 -15.21 6.78 3.87
N LEU A 117 -14.89 5.57 3.40
CA LEU A 117 -15.19 5.08 2.06
C LEU A 117 -14.61 5.96 0.93
N GLY A 118 -13.51 6.66 1.20
CA GLY A 118 -12.73 7.40 0.21
C GLY A 118 -12.31 8.80 0.65
N LEU A 119 -13.07 9.44 1.54
CA LEU A 119 -12.82 10.84 1.91
C LEU A 119 -11.48 11.00 2.64
N ARG A 120 -11.31 10.32 3.77
CA ARG A 120 -10.10 10.38 4.60
C ARG A 120 -8.99 9.50 4.05
N GLU A 121 -9.36 8.42 3.37
CA GLU A 121 -8.43 7.52 2.68
C GLU A 121 -7.69 8.23 1.54
N SER A 122 -8.30 9.28 0.95
CA SER A 122 -7.61 10.14 -0.02
C SER A 122 -6.41 10.87 0.58
N GLU A 123 -6.49 11.30 1.85
CA GLU A 123 -5.38 11.96 2.56
C GLU A 123 -4.25 10.98 2.88
N ASP A 124 -4.59 9.71 3.12
CA ASP A 124 -3.61 8.63 3.32
C ASP A 124 -2.82 8.40 2.03
N LEU A 125 -3.53 8.34 0.90
CA LEU A 125 -2.90 8.20 -0.41
C LEU A 125 -2.05 9.43 -0.77
N GLU A 126 -2.49 10.65 -0.46
CA GLU A 126 -1.68 11.85 -0.67
C GLU A 126 -0.33 11.75 0.07
N ALA A 127 -0.33 11.30 1.32
CA ALA A 127 0.89 11.14 2.11
C ALA A 127 1.84 10.08 1.53
N VAL A 128 1.28 8.95 1.05
CA VAL A 128 2.06 7.91 0.35
C VAL A 128 2.65 8.43 -0.96
N LEU A 129 1.89 9.19 -1.74
CA LEU A 129 2.38 9.79 -2.98
C LEU A 129 3.47 10.83 -2.72
N ASP A 130 3.34 11.63 -1.66
CA ASP A 130 4.38 12.59 -1.25
C ASP A 130 5.67 11.85 -0.88
N HIS A 131 5.58 10.76 -0.12
CA HIS A 131 6.74 9.90 0.21
C HIS A 131 7.41 9.31 -1.05
N LEU A 132 6.62 8.81 -2.00
CA LEU A 132 7.15 8.21 -3.24
C LEU A 132 7.86 9.24 -4.13
N ARG A 133 7.43 10.51 -4.13
CA ARG A 133 8.10 11.58 -4.91
C ARG A 133 9.51 11.89 -4.41
N GLU A 134 9.80 11.61 -3.15
CA GLU A 134 11.13 11.80 -2.58
C GLU A 134 12.09 10.64 -2.93
N GLN A 135 11.58 9.56 -3.53
CA GLN A 135 12.37 8.38 -3.89
C GLN A 135 12.90 8.46 -5.32
N ALA A 136 14.22 8.66 -5.48
CA ALA A 136 14.86 8.75 -6.80
C ALA A 136 14.73 7.48 -7.66
N PHE A 137 14.45 6.33 -7.06
CA PHE A 137 14.25 5.05 -7.74
C PHE A 137 12.80 4.82 -8.20
N VAL A 138 11.90 5.80 -8.02
CA VAL A 138 10.52 5.75 -8.53
C VAL A 138 10.39 6.70 -9.72
N SER A 139 10.17 6.14 -10.92
CA SER A 139 10.12 6.94 -12.16
C SER A 139 8.74 7.49 -12.50
N SER A 140 7.68 6.79 -12.10
CA SER A 140 6.28 7.15 -12.33
C SER A 140 5.38 6.35 -11.38
N VAL A 141 4.16 6.83 -11.15
CA VAL A 141 3.21 6.16 -10.26
C VAL A 141 1.91 5.84 -10.99
N ALA A 142 1.43 4.61 -10.85
CA ALA A 142 0.08 4.20 -11.21
C ALA A 142 -0.67 3.71 -9.97
N LEU A 143 -1.99 3.89 -9.97
CA LEU A 143 -2.86 3.49 -8.88
C LEU A 143 -3.67 2.26 -9.30
N TYR A 144 -3.64 1.22 -8.48
CA TYR A 144 -4.50 0.04 -8.63
C TYR A 144 -5.43 -0.05 -7.42
N GLY A 145 -6.71 0.25 -7.61
CA GLY A 145 -7.67 0.30 -6.52
C GLY A 145 -8.80 -0.71 -6.64
N ARG A 146 -9.23 -1.29 -5.52
CA ARG A 146 -10.42 -2.15 -5.42
C ARG A 146 -11.52 -1.49 -4.62
N SER A 147 -12.74 -1.43 -5.16
CA SER A 147 -13.92 -0.92 -4.45
C SER A 147 -13.67 0.46 -3.83
N MET A 148 -13.58 0.57 -2.49
CA MET A 148 -13.18 1.80 -1.80
C MET A 148 -11.85 2.36 -2.32
N GLY A 149 -10.82 1.52 -2.47
CA GLY A 149 -9.53 1.95 -3.02
C GLY A 149 -9.65 2.47 -4.46
N ALA A 150 -10.60 1.97 -5.26
CA ALA A 150 -10.86 2.52 -6.59
C ALA A 150 -11.50 3.92 -6.52
N ALA A 151 -12.42 4.13 -5.57
CA ALA A 151 -12.98 5.46 -5.33
C ALA A 151 -11.90 6.44 -4.90
N VAL A 152 -10.99 6.03 -4.00
CA VAL A 152 -9.82 6.83 -3.60
C VAL A 152 -8.93 7.17 -4.80
N ALA A 153 -8.63 6.20 -5.68
CA ALA A 153 -7.83 6.43 -6.88
C ALA A 153 -8.42 7.47 -7.84
N ILE A 154 -9.75 7.58 -7.89
CA ILE A 154 -10.43 8.59 -8.71
C ILE A 154 -10.36 9.97 -8.05
N LEU A 155 -10.47 10.04 -6.72
CA LEU A 155 -10.46 11.29 -5.97
C LEU A 155 -9.07 11.94 -5.93
N VAL A 156 -8.02 11.12 -5.92
CA VAL A 156 -6.64 11.59 -5.85
C VAL A 156 -5.99 11.53 -7.21
N ARG A 157 -5.51 12.68 -7.69
CA ARG A 157 -4.71 12.73 -8.91
C ARG A 157 -3.26 12.36 -8.59
N PRO A 158 -2.73 11.25 -9.12
CA PRO A 158 -1.29 11.04 -9.12
C PRO A 158 -0.65 12.16 -9.96
N ARG A 159 0.18 12.97 -9.32
CA ARG A 159 0.98 13.99 -10.01
C ARG A 159 2.33 13.35 -10.39
N PRO A 160 2.80 13.57 -11.63
CA PRO A 160 4.10 13.08 -12.08
C PRO A 160 5.24 13.70 -11.26
#